data_AF-A0A8T7D3T7-F1
#
_entry.id   AF-A0A8T7D3T7-F1
#
_cell.length_a   1.000
_cell.length_b   1.000
_cell.length_c   1.000
_cell.angle_alpha   90.00
_cell.angle_beta   90.00
_cell.angle_gamma   90.00
#
_symmetry.space_group_name_H-M   'P 1'
#
loop_
_entity.id
_entity.type
_entity.pdbx_description
1 polymer ?
#
loop_
_entity_poly.entity_id
_entity_poly.type
_entity_poly.pdbx_seq_one_letter_code
_entity_poly.pdbx_strand_id
1 'polypeptide(L)'
;MAITAKQRQKKLEKKNAKRVSVKKSRREVLLSKNKASAYAGFPIHECLVPKGLFELGIGNVIVTRRTPDDAIAVSAFLVDVQCLGVKDALFRVMSEYEYESDLKARLIAREPDEWLDNVDVACVKKLIDGAIGYAGDLGFTPHRDYQKAKGIFDDVDADACPVAYVYGKDGKPFYMRGPNESIARAKAIVDQLKRKCGEDNYDGIIILEP
;
A
#
# COMPACT_ATOMS: atom_id res chain seq x y z
N MET A 1 49.88 23.33 -29.76
CA MET A 1 49.50 24.42 -28.83
C MET A 1 49.19 23.83 -27.46
N ALA A 2 49.93 24.22 -26.41
CA ALA A 2 49.73 23.72 -25.05
C ALA A 2 48.47 24.36 -24.44
N ILE A 3 47.56 23.51 -23.92
CA ILE A 3 46.33 23.96 -23.27
C ILE A 3 46.71 24.67 -21.96
N THR A 4 46.23 25.90 -21.78
CA THR A 4 46.55 26.70 -20.58
C THR A 4 45.94 26.09 -19.31
N ALA A 5 46.57 26.31 -18.15
CA ALA A 5 46.11 25.78 -16.87
C ALA A 5 44.63 26.10 -16.58
N LYS A 6 44.18 27.31 -16.95
CA LYS A 6 42.80 27.78 -16.81
C LYS A 6 41.79 27.01 -17.69
N GLN A 7 42.20 26.61 -18.91
CA GLN A 7 41.38 25.77 -19.78
C GLN A 7 41.29 24.32 -19.28
N ARG A 8 42.37 23.80 -18.69
CA ARG A 8 42.39 22.46 -18.05
C ARG A 8 41.45 22.40 -16.85
N GLN A 9 41.43 23.44 -16.01
CA GLN A 9 40.56 23.52 -14.83
C GLN A 9 39.07 23.57 -15.19
N LYS A 10 38.66 24.43 -16.15
CA LYS A 10 37.28 24.46 -16.67
C LYS A 10 36.81 23.12 -17.25
N LYS A 11 37.72 22.36 -17.88
CA LYS A 11 37.39 21.04 -18.46
C LYS A 11 37.18 19.98 -17.38
N LEU A 12 37.96 20.03 -16.30
CA LEU A 12 37.80 19.17 -15.11
C LEU A 12 36.49 19.47 -14.37
N GLU A 13 36.16 20.75 -14.18
CA GLU A 13 34.90 21.19 -13.55
C GLU A 13 33.67 20.74 -14.34
N LYS A 14 33.66 20.93 -15.67
CA LYS A 14 32.56 20.43 -16.54
C LYS A 14 32.41 18.91 -16.48
N LYS A 15 33.52 18.15 -16.43
CA LYS A 15 33.50 16.69 -16.33
C LYS A 15 32.97 16.22 -14.97
N ASN A 16 33.34 16.90 -13.89
CA ASN A 16 32.84 16.61 -12.55
C ASN A 16 31.35 16.98 -12.42
N ALA A 17 30.93 18.14 -12.92
CA ALA A 17 29.52 18.54 -12.95
C ALA A 17 28.66 17.54 -13.73
N LYS A 18 29.13 17.06 -14.90
CA LYS A 18 28.44 16.03 -15.70
C LYS A 18 28.37 14.68 -14.98
N ARG A 19 29.41 14.30 -14.22
CA ARG A 19 29.39 13.07 -13.40
C ARG A 19 28.42 13.16 -12.22
N VAL A 20 28.36 14.32 -11.56
CA VAL A 20 27.41 14.56 -10.46
C VAL A 20 25.97 14.59 -10.98
N SER A 21 25.72 15.23 -12.12
CA SER A 21 24.37 15.26 -12.72
C SER A 21 23.89 13.86 -13.16
N VAL A 22 24.77 13.05 -13.75
CA VAL A 22 24.45 11.66 -14.13
C VAL A 22 24.23 10.77 -12.91
N LYS A 23 25.00 10.95 -11.83
CA LYS A 23 24.75 10.23 -10.57
C LYS A 23 23.42 10.65 -9.92
N LYS A 24 23.09 11.95 -9.97
CA LYS A 24 21.82 12.48 -9.46
C LYS A 24 20.65 11.91 -10.25
N SER A 25 20.68 11.98 -11.58
CA SER A 25 19.61 11.44 -12.43
C SER A 25 19.45 9.93 -12.28
N ARG A 26 20.55 9.17 -12.21
CA ARG A 26 20.49 7.71 -11.97
C ARG A 26 19.88 7.37 -10.60
N ARG A 27 20.23 8.13 -9.56
CA ARG A 27 19.64 7.97 -8.22
C ARG A 27 18.15 8.33 -8.21
N GLU A 28 17.76 9.37 -8.94
CA GLU A 28 16.38 9.82 -9.08
C GLU A 28 15.52 8.79 -9.83
N VAL A 29 16.05 8.17 -10.89
CA VAL A 29 15.41 7.05 -11.59
C VAL A 29 15.30 5.79 -10.73
N LEU A 30 16.33 5.45 -9.93
CA LEU A 30 16.22 4.33 -8.99
C LEU A 30 15.21 4.61 -7.87
N LEU A 31 15.14 5.85 -7.39
CA LEU A 31 14.16 6.26 -6.38
C LEU A 31 12.74 6.31 -6.94
N SER A 32 12.56 6.67 -8.22
CA SER A 32 11.26 6.65 -8.88
C SER A 32 10.76 5.24 -9.14
N LYS A 33 11.65 4.30 -9.51
CA LYS A 33 11.32 2.88 -9.64
C LYS A 33 10.89 2.21 -8.31
N ASN A 34 11.21 2.83 -7.17
CA ASN A 34 10.82 2.33 -5.85
C ASN A 34 9.51 2.95 -5.31
N LYS A 35 8.80 3.75 -6.12
CA LYS A 35 7.51 4.34 -5.76
C LYS A 35 6.45 3.94 -6.76
N ALA A 36 5.28 3.58 -6.26
CA ALA A 36 4.16 3.19 -7.10
C ALA A 36 3.67 4.30 -8.05
N SER A 37 3.85 5.57 -7.68
CA SER A 37 3.49 6.74 -8.50
C SER A 37 4.10 6.73 -9.90
N ALA A 38 5.31 6.16 -10.06
CA ALA A 38 5.96 6.09 -11.37
C ALA A 38 5.25 5.11 -12.35
N TYR A 39 4.31 4.32 -11.84
CA TYR A 39 3.62 3.26 -12.56
C TYR A 39 2.12 3.54 -12.73
N ALA A 40 1.62 4.65 -12.16
CA ALA A 40 0.20 5.00 -12.17
C ALA A 40 -0.38 5.04 -13.59
N GLY A 41 0.32 5.60 -14.59
CA GLY A 41 -0.24 5.71 -15.95
C GLY A 41 -0.23 4.42 -16.79
N PHE A 42 0.21 3.28 -16.25
CA PHE A 42 0.25 2.01 -17.00
C PHE A 42 -1.08 1.24 -16.92
N PRO A 43 -1.41 0.40 -17.91
CA PRO A 43 -2.65 -0.38 -17.89
C PRO A 43 -2.79 -1.25 -16.63
N ILE A 44 -4.00 -1.26 -16.05
CA ILE A 44 -4.36 -2.18 -14.97
C ILE A 44 -4.22 -3.62 -15.48
N HIS A 45 -3.48 -4.45 -14.74
CA HIS A 45 -3.38 -5.87 -15.02
C HIS A 45 -4.48 -6.64 -14.26
N GLU A 46 -4.57 -6.44 -12.94
CA GLU A 46 -5.68 -6.92 -12.11
C GLU A 46 -5.78 -6.12 -10.80
N CYS A 47 -6.96 -6.20 -10.18
CA CYS A 47 -7.32 -5.54 -8.93
C CYS A 47 -8.08 -6.54 -8.07
N LEU A 48 -7.38 -7.24 -7.18
CA LEU A 48 -7.92 -8.36 -6.43
C LEU A 48 -8.36 -7.93 -5.03
N VAL A 49 -9.59 -8.26 -4.68
CA VAL A 49 -10.18 -8.03 -3.35
C VAL A 49 -10.78 -9.35 -2.84
N PRO A 50 -10.56 -9.73 -1.57
CA PRO A 50 -11.25 -10.88 -0.98
C PRO A 50 -12.77 -10.67 -1.01
N LYS A 51 -13.51 -11.63 -1.55
CA LYS A 51 -14.98 -11.54 -1.68
C LYS A 51 -15.69 -11.37 -0.32
N GLY A 52 -15.12 -11.96 0.73
CA GLY A 52 -15.62 -11.87 2.11
C GLY A 52 -14.97 -10.77 2.95
N LEU A 53 -14.30 -9.78 2.34
CA LEU A 53 -13.49 -8.81 3.08
C LEU A 53 -14.26 -8.08 4.19
N PHE A 54 -15.53 -7.73 3.96
CA PHE A 54 -16.33 -6.99 4.94
C PHE A 54 -16.87 -7.89 6.06
N GLU A 55 -17.11 -9.18 5.77
CA GLU A 55 -17.51 -10.20 6.73
C GLU A 55 -16.34 -10.60 7.64
N LEU A 56 -15.17 -10.84 7.06
CA LEU A 56 -13.93 -11.22 7.75
C LEU A 56 -13.29 -10.03 8.46
N GLY A 57 -13.46 -8.83 7.90
CA GLY A 57 -12.99 -7.55 8.43
C GLY A 57 -11.57 -7.19 8.03
N ILE A 58 -10.73 -8.17 7.66
CA ILE A 58 -9.35 -7.93 7.26
C ILE A 58 -8.94 -8.83 6.09
N GLY A 59 -8.19 -8.28 5.13
CA GLY A 59 -7.71 -9.06 3.99
C GLY A 59 -6.68 -8.33 3.14
N ASN A 60 -5.99 -9.07 2.26
CA ASN A 60 -5.00 -8.51 1.34
C ASN A 60 -5.67 -8.04 0.05
N VAL A 61 -5.62 -6.73 -0.21
CA VAL A 61 -6.07 -6.12 -1.47
C VAL A 61 -4.86 -5.88 -2.36
N ILE A 62 -4.91 -6.34 -3.61
CA ILE A 62 -3.79 -6.29 -4.56
C ILE A 62 -4.18 -5.45 -5.77
N VAL A 63 -3.34 -4.50 -6.16
CA VAL A 63 -3.50 -3.70 -7.38
C VAL A 63 -2.24 -3.81 -8.20
N THR A 64 -2.39 -4.22 -9.45
CA THR A 64 -1.27 -4.43 -10.36
C THR A 64 -1.43 -3.65 -11.65
N ARG A 65 -0.30 -3.18 -12.18
CA ARG A 65 -0.20 -2.57 -13.51
C ARG A 65 0.90 -3.23 -14.32
N ARG A 66 0.65 -3.41 -15.61
CA ARG A 66 1.62 -4.00 -16.54
C ARG A 66 2.45 -2.92 -17.19
N THR A 67 3.76 -3.01 -17.05
CA THR A 67 4.71 -2.07 -17.65
C THR A 67 4.93 -2.39 -19.14
N PRO A 68 5.52 -1.45 -19.92
CA PRO A 68 5.85 -1.72 -21.33
C PRO A 68 6.87 -2.83 -21.57
N ASP A 69 7.64 -3.21 -20.54
CA ASP A 69 8.61 -4.32 -20.56
C ASP A 69 8.04 -5.62 -19.95
N ASP A 70 6.71 -5.75 -19.90
CA ASP A 70 5.98 -6.92 -19.37
C ASP A 70 6.26 -7.27 -17.90
N ALA A 71 6.83 -6.34 -17.14
CA ALA A 71 6.91 -6.46 -15.69
C ALA A 71 5.57 -6.09 -15.04
N ILE A 72 5.32 -6.63 -13.86
CA ILE A 72 4.16 -6.32 -13.03
C ILE A 72 4.60 -5.39 -11.90
N ALA A 73 4.05 -4.18 -11.90
CA ALA A 73 4.14 -3.26 -10.77
C ALA A 73 2.98 -3.56 -9.82
N VAL A 74 3.30 -4.04 -8.62
CA VAL A 74 2.34 -4.54 -7.63
C VAL A 74 2.34 -3.64 -6.41
N SER A 75 1.16 -3.13 -6.05
CA SER A 75 0.89 -2.61 -4.71
C SER A 75 -0.06 -3.56 -4.00
N ALA A 76 0.30 -4.00 -2.80
CA ALA A 76 -0.58 -4.80 -1.96
C ALA A 76 -0.77 -4.12 -0.62
N PHE A 77 -1.99 -4.21 -0.09
CA PHE A 77 -2.43 -3.54 1.13
C PHE A 77 -3.14 -4.57 2.02
N LEU A 78 -2.68 -4.72 3.26
CA LEU A 78 -3.45 -5.44 4.28
C LEU A 78 -4.47 -4.44 4.85
N VAL A 79 -5.73 -4.57 4.44
CA VAL A 79 -6.80 -3.64 4.78
C VAL A 79 -7.66 -4.23 5.87
N ASP A 80 -7.82 -3.49 6.97
CA ASP A 80 -8.78 -3.72 8.05
C ASP A 80 -9.94 -2.73 7.87
N VAL A 81 -11.07 -3.22 7.36
CA VAL A 81 -12.27 -2.43 7.10
C VAL A 81 -13.15 -2.24 8.34
N GLN A 82 -12.81 -2.90 9.46
CA GLN A 82 -13.59 -2.87 10.69
C GLN A 82 -12.98 -1.98 11.77
N CYS A 83 -11.70 -1.60 11.66
CA CYS A 83 -11.04 -0.76 12.67
C CYS A 83 -9.83 0.03 12.14
N LEU A 84 -8.74 -0.65 11.81
CA LEU A 84 -7.41 0.00 11.73
C LEU A 84 -7.05 0.58 10.36
N GLY A 85 -7.88 0.39 9.33
CA GLY A 85 -7.59 0.82 7.97
C GLY A 85 -6.41 0.02 7.38
N VAL A 86 -5.45 0.67 6.73
CA VAL A 86 -4.30 -0.04 6.13
C VAL A 86 -3.27 -0.42 7.20
N LYS A 87 -3.22 -1.71 7.57
CA LYS A 87 -2.32 -2.27 8.59
C LYS A 87 -0.90 -2.55 8.08
N ASP A 88 -0.78 -2.89 6.80
CA ASP A 88 0.51 -3.08 6.12
C ASP A 88 0.37 -2.76 4.64
N ALA A 89 1.49 -2.44 3.99
CA ALA A 89 1.52 -2.19 2.55
C ALA A 89 2.90 -2.47 1.97
N LEU A 90 2.93 -2.85 0.70
CA LEU A 90 4.16 -3.01 -0.07
C LEU A 90 3.99 -2.49 -1.49
N PHE A 91 5.12 -2.14 -2.09
CA PHE A 91 5.23 -1.88 -3.52
C PHE A 91 6.45 -2.61 -4.08
N ARG A 92 6.28 -3.32 -5.19
CA ARG A 92 7.37 -4.01 -5.90
C ARG A 92 7.12 -4.03 -7.40
N VAL A 93 8.18 -4.23 -8.17
CA VAL A 93 8.13 -4.46 -9.61
C VAL A 93 8.92 -5.73 -9.89
N MET A 94 8.31 -6.68 -10.57
CA MET A 94 8.87 -8.01 -10.80
C MET A 94 8.34 -8.61 -12.09
N SER A 95 8.88 -9.76 -12.51
CA SER A 95 8.30 -10.51 -13.63
C SER A 95 6.90 -11.04 -13.27
N GLU A 96 6.07 -11.28 -14.28
CA GLU A 96 4.75 -11.91 -14.10
C GLU A 96 4.85 -13.28 -13.40
N TYR A 97 5.88 -14.05 -13.70
CA TYR A 97 6.14 -15.33 -13.03
C TYR A 97 6.42 -15.17 -11.53
N GLU A 98 7.28 -14.24 -11.13
CA GLU A 98 7.56 -13.95 -9.71
C GLU A 98 6.31 -13.42 -9.00
N TYR A 99 5.49 -12.64 -9.71
CA TYR A 99 4.23 -12.15 -9.18
C TYR A 99 3.25 -13.30 -8.87
N GLU A 100 2.95 -14.14 -9.86
CA GLU A 100 1.97 -15.22 -9.73
C GLU A 100 2.43 -16.32 -8.76
N SER A 101 3.68 -16.78 -8.91
CA SER A 101 4.20 -17.97 -8.21
C SER A 101 4.71 -17.72 -6.78
N ASP A 102 5.08 -16.49 -6.43
CA ASP A 102 5.62 -16.13 -5.11
C ASP A 102 4.76 -15.08 -4.41
N LEU A 103 4.71 -13.85 -4.94
CA LEU A 103 4.09 -12.74 -4.20
C LEU A 103 2.58 -12.95 -4.01
N LYS A 104 1.84 -13.16 -5.10
CA LYS A 104 0.39 -13.35 -5.08
C LYS A 104 0.05 -14.60 -4.26
N ALA A 105 0.67 -15.74 -4.59
CA ALA A 105 0.53 -16.98 -3.85
C ALA A 105 0.70 -16.79 -2.33
N ARG A 106 1.74 -16.08 -1.87
CA ARG A 106 1.98 -15.84 -0.43
C ARG A 106 0.96 -14.88 0.20
N LEU A 107 0.50 -13.88 -0.53
CA LEU A 107 -0.50 -12.92 -0.02
C LEU A 107 -1.88 -13.55 0.11
N ILE A 108 -2.19 -14.53 -0.73
CA ILE A 108 -3.49 -15.21 -0.77
C ILE A 108 -3.45 -16.59 -0.08
N ALA A 109 -2.27 -17.11 0.28
CA ALA A 109 -2.10 -18.43 0.91
C ALA A 109 -2.80 -18.56 2.28
N ARG A 110 -3.18 -17.45 2.92
CA ARG A 110 -4.00 -17.48 4.15
C ARG A 110 -5.49 -17.67 3.86
N GLU A 111 -5.88 -17.60 2.61
CA GLU A 111 -7.25 -17.71 2.13
C GLU A 111 -7.32 -18.76 0.99
N PRO A 112 -6.94 -20.03 1.24
CA PRO A 112 -6.83 -21.05 0.18
C PRO A 112 -8.16 -21.35 -0.52
N ASP A 113 -9.28 -20.99 0.13
CA ASP A 113 -10.65 -21.24 -0.29
C ASP A 113 -11.47 -19.96 -0.52
N GLU A 114 -10.87 -18.76 -0.44
CA GLU A 114 -11.62 -17.51 -0.67
C GLU A 114 -11.47 -17.01 -2.10
N TRP A 115 -12.62 -16.83 -2.74
CA TRP A 115 -12.69 -16.21 -4.05
C TRP A 115 -12.18 -14.77 -3.98
N LEU A 116 -11.16 -14.47 -4.78
CA LEU A 116 -10.77 -13.09 -5.06
C LEU A 116 -11.61 -12.58 -6.21
N ASP A 117 -12.27 -11.45 -6.00
CA ASP A 117 -12.95 -10.74 -7.08
C ASP A 117 -11.96 -9.78 -7.75
N ASN A 118 -11.96 -9.79 -9.09
CA ASN A 118 -11.30 -8.73 -9.84
C ASN A 118 -12.24 -7.52 -9.91
N VAL A 119 -11.92 -6.47 -9.18
CA VAL A 119 -12.77 -5.31 -8.93
C VAL A 119 -12.25 -4.11 -9.74
N ASP A 120 -13.14 -3.23 -10.18
CA ASP A 120 -12.72 -1.99 -10.84
C ASP A 120 -11.78 -1.16 -9.94
N VAL A 121 -10.72 -0.61 -10.52
CA VAL A 121 -9.67 0.09 -9.76
C VAL A 121 -10.20 1.32 -9.01
N ALA A 122 -11.22 2.01 -9.53
CA ALA A 122 -11.87 3.12 -8.83
C ALA A 122 -12.53 2.62 -7.54
N CYS A 123 -13.15 1.44 -7.59
CA CYS A 123 -13.77 0.82 -6.42
C CYS A 123 -12.75 0.33 -5.41
N VAL A 124 -11.62 -0.21 -5.86
CA VAL A 124 -10.51 -0.56 -4.95
C VAL A 124 -9.94 0.68 -4.26
N LYS A 125 -9.74 1.78 -5.00
CA LYS A 125 -9.29 3.06 -4.43
C LYS A 125 -10.29 3.57 -3.40
N LYS A 126 -11.58 3.64 -3.74
CA LYS A 126 -12.64 4.09 -2.84
C LYS A 126 -12.74 3.24 -1.57
N LEU A 127 -12.58 1.91 -1.70
CA LEU A 127 -12.55 0.98 -0.57
C LEU A 127 -11.40 1.32 0.39
N ILE A 128 -10.18 1.49 -0.13
CA ILE A 128 -9.00 1.77 0.68
C ILE A 128 -9.08 3.16 1.31
N ASP A 129 -9.48 4.17 0.53
CA ASP A 129 -9.61 5.55 1.01
C ASP A 129 -10.66 5.64 2.12
N GLY A 130 -11.81 4.95 1.99
CA GLY A 130 -12.82 4.89 3.04
C GLY A 130 -12.36 4.13 4.29
N ALA A 131 -11.59 3.04 4.14
CA ALA A 131 -11.02 2.32 5.29
C ALA A 131 -10.02 3.19 6.07
N ILE A 132 -9.21 3.98 5.34
CA ILE A 132 -8.30 4.98 5.93
C ILE A 132 -9.10 6.10 6.61
N GLY A 133 -10.16 6.59 5.98
CA GLY A 133 -11.04 7.61 6.55
C GLY A 133 -11.66 7.15 7.87
N TYR A 134 -12.28 5.97 7.88
CA TYR A 134 -12.86 5.37 9.07
C TYR A 134 -11.83 5.19 10.20
N ALA A 135 -10.66 4.63 9.90
CA ALA A 135 -9.58 4.49 10.88
C ALA A 135 -9.06 5.84 11.39
N GLY A 136 -9.01 6.84 10.51
CA GLY A 136 -8.65 8.23 10.82
C GLY A 136 -9.60 8.85 11.84
N ASP A 137 -10.91 8.63 11.70
CA ASP A 137 -11.92 9.07 12.68
C ASP A 137 -11.72 8.41 14.04
N LEU A 138 -11.12 7.23 14.10
CA LEU A 138 -10.73 6.54 15.34
C LEU A 138 -9.37 7.00 15.90
N GLY A 139 -8.64 7.84 15.17
CA GLY A 139 -7.31 8.36 15.53
C GLY A 139 -6.15 7.46 15.11
N PHE A 140 -6.36 6.55 14.15
CA PHE A 140 -5.32 5.74 13.55
C PHE A 140 -4.83 6.34 12.23
N THR A 141 -3.59 5.99 11.88
CA THR A 141 -2.98 6.38 10.60
C THR A 141 -2.58 5.12 9.84
N PRO A 142 -2.64 5.10 8.50
CA PRO A 142 -2.21 3.96 7.71
C PRO A 142 -0.74 3.63 7.95
N HIS A 143 -0.37 2.37 7.76
CA HIS A 143 1.00 1.90 7.89
C HIS A 143 1.97 2.75 7.05
N ARG A 144 3.18 3.01 7.56
CA ARG A 144 4.15 3.93 6.92
C ARG A 144 4.47 3.57 5.47
N ASP A 145 4.46 2.28 5.13
CA ASP A 145 4.78 1.81 3.79
C ASP A 145 3.64 2.06 2.79
N TYR A 146 2.43 2.41 3.26
CA TYR A 146 1.33 2.89 2.42
C TYR A 146 1.76 4.07 1.55
N GLN A 147 2.62 4.97 2.08
CA GLN A 147 3.10 6.13 1.31
C GLN A 147 3.91 5.74 0.06
N LYS A 148 4.54 4.56 0.05
CA LYS A 148 5.28 4.05 -1.12
C LYS A 148 4.37 3.35 -2.13
N ALA A 149 3.28 2.75 -1.65
CA ALA A 149 2.37 1.91 -2.43
C ALA A 149 1.15 2.67 -2.99
N LYS A 150 0.65 3.69 -2.30
CA LYS A 150 -0.57 4.42 -2.68
C LYS A 150 -0.52 5.07 -4.06
N GLY A 151 0.69 5.38 -4.55
CA GLY A 151 0.90 6.03 -5.83
C GLY A 151 0.40 5.23 -7.04
N ILE A 152 0.10 3.94 -6.87
CA ILE A 152 -0.51 3.12 -7.93
C ILE A 152 -1.87 3.66 -8.40
N PHE A 153 -2.49 4.52 -7.58
CA PHE A 153 -3.81 5.13 -7.77
C PHE A 153 -3.75 6.61 -8.20
N ASP A 154 -2.58 7.17 -8.53
CA ASP A 154 -2.43 8.62 -8.77
C ASP A 154 -3.26 9.12 -9.98
N ASP A 155 -3.58 8.27 -10.94
CA ASP A 155 -4.42 8.56 -12.12
C ASP A 155 -5.86 8.05 -11.99
N VAL A 156 -6.23 7.50 -10.84
CA VAL A 156 -7.56 6.88 -10.60
C VAL A 156 -8.47 7.86 -9.89
N ASP A 157 -9.67 8.07 -10.41
CA ASP A 157 -10.73 8.78 -9.71
C ASP A 157 -11.56 7.79 -8.87
N ALA A 158 -11.60 7.97 -7.55
CA ALA A 158 -12.38 7.11 -6.66
C ALA A 158 -13.89 7.35 -6.78
N ASP A 159 -14.29 8.56 -7.18
CA ASP A 159 -15.71 8.95 -7.29
C ASP A 159 -16.41 8.27 -8.47
N ALA A 160 -15.64 7.74 -9.42
CA ALA A 160 -16.14 6.89 -10.50
C ALA A 160 -16.73 5.56 -10.00
N CYS A 161 -16.39 5.13 -8.77
CA CYS A 161 -16.97 3.90 -8.22
C CYS A 161 -18.40 4.13 -7.68
N PRO A 162 -19.40 3.37 -8.18
CA PRO A 162 -20.79 3.51 -7.73
C PRO A 162 -21.06 2.82 -6.39
N VAL A 163 -20.14 2.00 -5.89
CA VAL A 163 -20.33 1.22 -4.66
C VAL A 163 -20.20 2.13 -3.44
N ALA A 164 -21.13 1.98 -2.49
CA ALA A 164 -21.01 2.57 -1.15
C ALA A 164 -20.52 1.49 -0.18
N TYR A 165 -19.38 1.76 0.48
CA TYR A 165 -18.81 0.86 1.49
C TYR A 165 -19.21 1.32 2.89
N VAL A 166 -19.51 0.35 3.75
CA VAL A 166 -19.81 0.58 5.17
C VAL A 166 -18.70 -0.06 6.00
N TYR A 167 -18.08 0.72 6.86
CA TYR A 167 -16.94 0.31 7.68
C TYR A 167 -17.36 0.08 9.13
N GLY A 168 -16.54 -0.66 9.87
CA GLY A 168 -16.90 -1.18 11.18
C GLY A 168 -17.71 -2.47 11.11
N LYS A 169 -18.07 -2.98 12.28
CA LYS A 169 -18.92 -4.16 12.44
C LYS A 169 -20.05 -3.80 13.39
N ASP A 170 -21.29 -4.07 12.97
CA ASP A 170 -22.50 -3.75 13.74
C ASP A 170 -22.56 -2.28 14.21
N GLY A 171 -22.04 -1.36 13.37
CA GLY A 171 -22.03 0.07 13.63
C GLY A 171 -20.92 0.58 14.56
N LYS A 172 -19.96 -0.27 14.96
CA LYS A 172 -18.84 0.10 15.84
C LYS A 172 -17.49 -0.46 15.37
N PRO A 173 -16.36 0.04 15.89
CA PRO A 173 -15.05 -0.53 15.60
C PRO A 173 -14.95 -1.95 16.14
N PHE A 174 -14.42 -2.87 15.33
CA PHE A 174 -14.11 -4.23 15.74
C PHE A 174 -12.62 -4.49 15.52
N TYR A 175 -11.86 -4.52 16.61
CA TYR A 175 -10.42 -4.69 16.57
C TYR A 175 -10.01 -6.16 16.63
N MET A 176 -9.25 -6.63 15.62
CA MET A 176 -8.64 -7.95 15.64
C MET A 176 -7.11 -7.85 15.73
N ARG A 177 -6.54 -8.42 16.80
CA ARG A 177 -5.08 -8.50 16.95
C ARG A 177 -4.52 -9.48 15.92
N GLY A 178 -3.58 -9.01 15.10
CA GLY A 178 -2.86 -9.87 14.16
C GLY A 178 -1.73 -10.66 14.83
N PRO A 179 -1.29 -11.79 14.25
CA PRO A 179 -0.24 -12.65 14.82
C PRO A 179 1.11 -11.94 14.99
N ASN A 180 1.40 -10.95 14.14
CA ASN A 180 2.64 -10.18 14.17
C ASN A 180 2.55 -8.93 15.06
N GLU A 181 1.41 -8.70 15.74
CA GLU A 181 1.18 -7.49 16.52
C GLU A 181 1.58 -7.71 17.98
N SER A 182 2.48 -6.87 18.51
CA SER A 182 2.95 -6.99 19.88
C SER A 182 1.84 -6.67 20.90
N ILE A 183 1.93 -7.27 22.09
CA ILE A 183 0.97 -7.01 23.19
C ILE A 183 0.93 -5.52 23.55
N ALA A 184 2.10 -4.86 23.59
CA ALA A 184 2.19 -3.43 23.88
C ALA A 184 1.45 -2.58 22.83
N ARG A 185 1.55 -2.95 21.55
CA ARG A 185 0.83 -2.26 20.47
C ARG A 185 -0.67 -2.52 20.55
N ALA A 186 -1.08 -3.77 20.79
CA ALA A 186 -2.49 -4.12 20.97
C ALA A 186 -3.12 -3.33 22.12
N LYS A 187 -2.41 -3.22 23.25
CA LYS A 187 -2.86 -2.41 24.39
C LYS A 187 -3.03 -0.94 24.01
N ALA A 188 -2.05 -0.35 23.31
CA ALA A 188 -2.13 1.04 22.87
C ALA A 188 -3.32 1.31 21.93
N ILE A 189 -3.65 0.34 21.06
CA ILE A 189 -4.83 0.40 20.19
C ILE A 189 -6.12 0.36 20.99
N VAL A 190 -6.23 -0.57 21.96
CA VAL A 190 -7.41 -0.67 22.84
C VAL A 190 -7.57 0.61 23.68
N ASP A 191 -6.49 1.14 24.25
CA ASP A 191 -6.51 2.39 25.00
C ASP A 191 -6.94 3.58 24.11
N GLN A 192 -6.52 3.60 22.84
CA GLN A 192 -6.97 4.59 21.86
C GLN A 192 -8.48 4.48 21.60
N LEU A 193 -8.99 3.28 21.33
CA LEU A 193 -10.41 3.03 21.09
C LEU A 193 -11.25 3.43 22.30
N LYS A 194 -10.82 3.06 23.50
CA LYS A 194 -11.45 3.46 24.77
C LYS A 194 -11.53 4.97 24.92
N ARG A 195 -10.44 5.70 24.62
CA ARG A 195 -10.45 7.17 24.70
C ARG A 195 -11.37 7.83 23.66
N LYS A 196 -11.44 7.25 22.46
CA LYS A 196 -12.17 7.87 21.33
C LYS A 196 -13.65 7.53 21.30
N CYS A 197 -13.99 6.27 21.62
CA CYS A 197 -15.35 5.75 21.53
C CYS A 197 -16.04 5.73 22.90
N GLY A 198 -15.28 5.66 23.99
CA GLY A 198 -15.80 5.33 25.32
C GLY A 198 -15.76 3.82 25.60
N GLU A 199 -15.95 3.45 26.86
CA GLU A 199 -16.17 2.05 27.23
C GLU A 199 -17.46 1.53 26.54
N ASP A 200 -17.48 0.27 26.12
CA ASP A 200 -18.58 -0.43 25.43
C ASP A 200 -18.91 -0.02 23.98
N ASN A 201 -18.26 1.01 23.43
CA ASN A 201 -18.49 1.49 22.05
C ASN A 201 -17.49 0.94 21.01
N TYR A 202 -16.79 -0.15 21.35
CA TYR A 202 -15.94 -0.90 20.43
C TYR A 202 -15.86 -2.36 20.89
N ASP A 203 -15.65 -3.27 19.95
CA ASP A 203 -15.44 -4.69 20.21
C ASP A 203 -14.04 -5.12 19.77
N GLY A 204 -13.62 -6.32 20.17
CA GLY A 204 -12.45 -6.92 19.57
C GLY A 204 -12.13 -8.31 20.07
N ILE A 205 -11.23 -8.97 19.33
CA ILE A 205 -10.62 -10.24 19.71
C ILE A 205 -9.14 -9.99 19.94
N ILE A 206 -8.71 -10.10 21.21
CA ILE A 206 -7.31 -10.06 21.59
C ILE A 206 -6.88 -11.51 21.80
N ILE A 207 -6.33 -12.14 20.76
CA ILE A 207 -5.70 -13.44 20.92
C ILE A 207 -4.44 -13.21 21.75
N LEU A 208 -4.45 -13.61 23.01
CA LEU A 208 -3.25 -13.75 23.82
C LEU A 208 -2.70 -15.14 23.50
N GLU A 209 -1.61 -15.24 22.75
CA GLU A 209 -0.90 -16.52 22.66
C GLU A 209 -0.45 -16.94 24.08
N PRO A 210 -0.45 -18.25 24.40
CA PRO A 210 0.06 -18.76 25.67
C PRO A 210 1.53 -18.41 25.91
#